data_AF-A0A525D0B6-F1
#
_entry.id   AF-A0A525D0B6-F1
#
_cell.length_a   1.000
_cell.length_b   1.000
_cell.length_c   1.000
_cell.angle_alpha   90.00
_cell.angle_beta   90.00
_cell.angle_gamma   90.00
#
_symmetry.space_group_name_H-M   'P 1'
#
loop_
_entity.id
_entity.type
_entity.pdbx_description
1 polymer ?
#
loop_
_entity_poly.entity_id
_entity_poly.type
_entity_poly.pdbx_seq_one_letter_code
_entity_poly.pdbx_strand_id
1 'polypeptide(L)' 'MNISRKPNTDQYEAVVIGVSAGGISALGKILPQLDKAFSLPVLIVQHIGQQAD' A
#
# COMPACT_ATOMS: atom_id res chain seq x y z
N MET A 1 16.23 -11.65 -13.35
CA MET A 1 15.88 -12.81 -12.49
C MET A 1 14.45 -12.58 -12.00
N ASN A 2 13.46 -13.24 -12.61
CA ASN A 2 12.07 -13.16 -12.13
C ASN A 2 11.79 -14.36 -11.23
N ILE A 3 11.81 -14.14 -9.93
CA ILE A 3 11.27 -15.07 -8.94
C ILE A 3 9.74 -14.95 -8.95
N SER A 4 9.09 -15.72 -9.83
CA SER A 4 7.65 -15.94 -9.75
C SER A 4 7.36 -16.76 -8.50
N ARG A 5 7.15 -16.09 -7.36
CA ARG A 5 6.65 -16.73 -6.14
C ARG A 5 5.22 -17.18 -6.43
N LYS A 6 4.98 -18.48 -6.44
CA LYS A 6 3.61 -19.00 -6.32
C LYS A 6 3.09 -18.54 -4.95
N PRO A 7 1.90 -17.90 -4.86
CA PRO A 7 1.34 -17.53 -3.57
C PRO A 7 1.13 -18.80 -2.75
N ASN A 8 1.72 -18.84 -1.55
CA ASN A 8 1.50 -19.90 -0.60
C ASN A 8 0.11 -19.66 0.00
N THR A 9 -0.86 -20.52 -0.31
CA THR A 9 -2.28 -20.30 0.01
C THR A 9 -2.61 -20.29 1.50
N ASP A 10 -1.64 -20.65 2.35
CA ASP A 10 -1.75 -20.61 3.82
C ASP A 10 -1.20 -19.30 4.44
N GLN A 11 -0.66 -18.39 3.64
CA GLN A 11 -0.09 -17.13 4.12
C GLN A 11 -0.79 -15.95 3.44
N TYR A 12 -1.48 -15.13 4.25
CA TYR A 12 -2.04 -13.87 3.77
C TYR A 12 -0.91 -12.90 3.41
N GLU A 13 -0.95 -12.35 2.20
CA GLU A 13 0.00 -11.35 1.72
C GLU A 13 -0.69 -10.00 1.57
N ALA A 14 0.01 -8.93 1.93
CA ALA A 14 -0.48 -7.56 1.78
C ALA A 14 0.69 -6.58 1.62
N VAL A 15 0.41 -5.43 0.99
CA VAL A 15 1.29 -4.27 1.03
C VAL A 15 0.79 -3.32 2.10
N VAL A 16 1.65 -2.97 3.05
CA VAL A 16 1.32 -2.02 4.13
C VAL A 16 2.14 -0.75 3.93
N ILE A 17 1.47 0.39 3.85
CA ILE A 17 2.09 1.70 3.66
C ILE A 17 1.80 2.56 4.88
N GLY A 18 2.82 2.82 5.70
CA GLY A 18 2.75 3.77 6.81
C GLY A 18 3.23 5.16 6.38
N VAL A 19 2.43 6.20 6.66
CA VAL A 19 2.74 7.58 6.29
C VAL A 19 2.41 8.59 7.41
N SER A 20 3.05 9.75 7.38
CA SER A 20 2.83 10.86 8.32
C SER A 20 2.82 12.20 7.57
N ALA A 21 3.64 13.19 7.94
CA ALA A 21 3.71 14.48 7.25
C ALA A 21 4.07 14.32 5.76
N GLY A 22 3.29 14.96 4.88
CA GLY A 22 3.45 14.83 3.42
C GLY A 22 2.99 13.50 2.82
N GLY A 23 2.50 12.57 3.65
CA GLY A 23 2.07 11.23 3.28
C GLY A 23 1.00 11.20 2.20
N ILE A 24 -0.04 12.02 2.36
CA ILE A 24 -1.14 12.13 1.39
C ILE A 24 -0.63 12.54 0.00
N SER A 25 0.27 13.52 -0.07
CA SER A 25 0.87 13.96 -1.34
C SER A 25 1.74 12.87 -1.99
N ALA A 26 2.41 12.05 -1.18
CA ALA A 26 3.18 10.90 -1.69
C ALA A 26 2.25 9.79 -2.19
N LEU A 27 1.18 9.47 -1.46
CA LEU A 27 0.17 8.49 -1.86
C LEU A 27 -0.49 8.87 -3.18
N GLY A 28 -0.78 10.16 -3.41
CA GLY A 28 -1.31 10.66 -4.67
C GLY A 28 -0.38 10.45 -5.88
N LYS A 29 0.91 10.19 -5.66
CA LYS A 29 1.87 9.85 -6.73
C LYS A 29 2.08 8.35 -6.87
N ILE A 30 1.93 7.59 -5.79
CA ILE A 30 2.20 6.15 -5.73
C ILE A 30 0.99 5.33 -6.18
N LEU A 31 -0.18 5.57 -5.58
CA LEU A 31 -1.38 4.74 -5.83
C LEU A 31 -1.82 4.73 -7.29
N PRO A 32 -1.77 5.85 -8.05
CA PRO A 32 -2.12 5.82 -9.47
C PRO A 32 -1.15 5.00 -10.35
N GLN A 33 0.04 4.67 -9.85
CA GLN A 33 1.00 3.83 -10.57
C GLN A 33 0.78 2.33 -10.34
N LEU A 34 -0.12 1.96 -9.41
CA LEU A 34 -0.50 0.56 -9.25
C LEU A 34 -1.26 0.09 -10.48
N ASP A 35 -0.88 -1.08 -10.98
CA ASP A 35 -1.61 -1.74 -12.06
C ASP A 35 -3.05 -2.02 -11.63
N LYS A 36 -4.02 -1.94 -12.56
CA LYS A 36 -5.42 -2.28 -12.29
C LYS A 36 -5.61 -3.73 -11.85
N ALA A 37 -4.69 -4.61 -12.26
CA ALA A 37 -4.65 -6.01 -11.88
C ALA A 37 -3.77 -6.29 -10.64
N PHE A 38 -3.29 -5.25 -9.94
CA PHE A 38 -2.53 -5.43 -8.70
C PHE A 38 -3.38 -6.17 -7.66
N SER A 39 -3.01 -7.42 -7.38
CA SER A 39 -3.88 -8.38 -6.68
C SER A 39 -3.70 -8.40 -5.16
N LEU A 40 -2.62 -7.80 -4.64
CA LEU A 40 -2.40 -7.76 -3.20
C LEU A 40 -3.22 -6.62 -2.58
N PRO A 41 -3.93 -6.86 -1.46
CA PRO A 41 -4.55 -5.80 -0.67
C PRO A 41 -3.50 -4.74 -0.27
N VAL A 42 -3.87 -3.47 -0.38
CA VAL A 42 -3.05 -2.34 0.07
C VAL A 42 -3.68 -1.73 1.31
N LEU A 43 -2.98 -1.81 2.44
CA LEU A 43 -3.40 -1.20 3.71
C LEU A 43 -2.60 0.08 3.94
N ILE A 44 -3.30 1.19 4.18
CA ILE A 44 -2.67 2.50 4.38
C ILE A 44 -2.92 2.93 5.82
N VAL A 45 -1.85 3.24 6.55
CA VAL A 45 -1.91 3.81 7.89
C VAL A 45 -1.33 5.21 7.83
N GLN A 46 -2.19 6.22 7.95
CA GLN A 46 -1.80 7.63 7.98
C GLN A 46 -1.86 8.13 9.41
N HIS A 47 -0.74 8.65 9.93
CA HIS A 47 -0.75 9.40 11.17
C HIS A 47 -1.46 10.74 10.93
N ILE A 48 -2.66 10.86 11.47
CA ILE A 48 -3.48 12.08 11.44
C ILE A 48 -3.39 12.80 12.79
N GLY A 49 -3.37 14.13 12.78
CA GLY A 49 -3.43 14.92 14.02
C GLY A 49 -4.79 14.80 14.70
N GLN A 50 -4.92 15.28 15.96
CA GLN A 50 -6.19 15.24 16.70
C GLN A 50 -7.32 16.05 16.05
N GLN A 51 -6.96 17.03 15.22
CA GLN A 51 -7.87 17.77 14.37
C GLN A 51 -7.51 17.42 12.93
N ALA A 52 -8.03 16.29 12.49
CA ALA A 52 -8.01 15.90 11.08
C ALA A 52 -9.43 16.13 10.57
N ASP A 53 -9.57 17.03 9.59
CA ASP A 53 -10.84 17.36 8.95
C ASP A 53 -11.51 16.12 8.33
#